data_AF-A0A844U636-F1
#
_entry.id   AF-A0A844U636-F1
#
_cell.length_a   1.000
_cell.length_b   1.000
_cell.length_c   1.000
_cell.angle_alpha   90.00
_cell.angle_beta   90.00
_cell.angle_gamma   90.00
#
_symmetry.space_group_name_H-M   'P 1'
#
loop_
_entity.id
_entity.type
_entity.pdbx_description
1 polymer ?
#
loop_
_entity_poly.entity_id
_entity_poly.type
_entity_poly.pdbx_seq_one_letter_code
_entity_poly.pdbx_strand_id
1 'polypeptide(L)'
;MVVWSGRGILALIFFLIGCVVPRIVFGKEVSGELVFSIGTLLAGIATWVLGVLWNEEKILFHEEDNQYYRYKNNHTLFWIPMQYIGVLYLISSVVTMWKVSVWGAIGLSIIAVIVLFFKKIKDSDLFSLADKKQIVSKFDKIEKVEENESIWQNR
;
A
#
# COMPACT_ATOMS: atom_id res chain seq x y z
N MET A 1 20.93 20.31 3.03
CA MET A 1 19.51 20.06 3.38
C MET A 1 18.95 19.16 2.29
N VAL A 2 18.69 17.90 2.60
CA VAL A 2 18.23 16.94 1.60
C VAL A 2 16.72 17.08 1.45
N VAL A 3 16.27 17.45 0.26
CA VAL A 3 14.85 17.74 -0.06
C VAL A 3 14.08 16.44 -0.35
N TRP A 4 14.74 15.32 -0.65
CA TRP A 4 14.10 14.01 -0.84
C TRP A 4 15.07 12.86 -0.56
N SER A 5 14.54 11.69 -0.18
CA SER A 5 15.31 10.45 -0.04
C SER A 5 14.73 9.35 -0.93
N GLY A 6 15.60 8.66 -1.67
CA GLY A 6 15.26 7.57 -2.57
C GLY A 6 14.16 7.94 -3.56
N ARG A 7 13.06 7.17 -3.55
CA ARG A 7 11.92 7.30 -4.47
C ARG A 7 10.87 8.32 -4.04
N GLY A 8 11.10 9.10 -2.96
CA GLY A 8 10.12 10.07 -2.46
C GLY A 8 9.72 11.14 -3.49
N ILE A 9 10.58 11.47 -4.46
CA ILE A 9 10.30 12.40 -5.56
C ILE A 9 9.08 11.98 -6.42
N LEU A 10 8.76 10.69 -6.47
CA LEU A 10 7.61 10.20 -7.22
C LEU A 10 6.28 10.74 -6.70
N ALA A 11 6.18 11.10 -5.41
CA ALA A 11 4.98 11.72 -4.86
C ALA A 11 4.68 13.08 -5.52
N LEU A 12 5.74 13.84 -5.83
CA LEU A 12 5.62 15.11 -6.53
C LEU A 12 5.26 14.88 -7.99
N ILE A 13 5.89 13.88 -8.63
CA ILE A 13 5.62 13.53 -10.03
C ILE A 13 4.16 13.08 -10.21
N PHE A 14 3.65 12.20 -9.35
CA PHE A 14 2.24 11.78 -9.39
C PHE A 14 1.27 12.93 -9.18
N PHE A 15 1.60 13.87 -8.29
CA PHE A 15 0.79 15.06 -8.10
C PHE A 15 0.75 15.94 -9.36
N LEU A 16 1.90 16.21 -9.98
CA LEU A 16 1.97 17.01 -11.20
C LEU A 16 1.23 16.33 -12.36
N ILE A 17 1.44 15.02 -12.54
CA ILE A 17 0.71 14.22 -13.54
C ILE A 17 -0.80 14.26 -13.24
N GLY A 18 -1.19 14.06 -11.98
CA GLY A 18 -2.58 14.11 -11.55
C GLY A 18 -3.24 15.47 -11.77
N CYS A 19 -2.51 16.58 -11.71
CA CYS A 19 -3.06 17.90 -11.99
C CYS A 19 -3.13 18.21 -13.49
N VAL A 20 -2.09 17.86 -14.24
CA VAL A 20 -1.92 18.29 -15.63
C VAL A 20 -2.66 17.38 -16.60
N VAL A 21 -2.53 16.05 -16.47
CA VAL A 21 -3.08 15.11 -17.45
C VAL A 21 -4.61 15.17 -17.52
N PRO A 22 -5.35 15.14 -16.39
CA PRO A 22 -6.80 15.27 -16.44
C PRO A 22 -7.25 16.60 -17.07
N ARG A 23 -6.52 17.70 -16.86
CA ARG A 23 -6.87 18.98 -17.47
C ARG A 23 -6.69 18.98 -18.99
N ILE A 24 -5.69 18.27 -19.49
CA ILE A 24 -5.50 18.07 -20.93
C ILE A 24 -6.60 17.17 -21.50
N VAL A 25 -6.94 16.09 -20.80
CA VAL A 25 -7.92 15.08 -21.27
C VAL A 25 -9.36 15.62 -21.28
N PHE A 26 -9.80 16.28 -20.21
CA PHE A 26 -11.18 16.76 -20.07
C PHE A 26 -11.40 18.16 -20.65
N GLY A 27 -10.33 18.87 -21.03
CA GLY A 27 -10.41 20.21 -21.60
C GLY A 27 -10.89 21.27 -20.58
N LYS A 28 -11.34 22.42 -21.12
CA LYS A 28 -11.73 23.59 -20.31
C LYS A 28 -13.20 23.61 -19.88
N GLU A 29 -14.04 22.81 -20.53
CA GLU A 29 -15.50 22.80 -20.33
C GLU A 29 -15.89 22.19 -18.97
N VAL A 30 -15.10 21.24 -18.48
CA VAL A 30 -15.31 20.63 -17.17
C VAL A 30 -14.75 21.54 -16.06
N SER A 31 -15.49 21.62 -14.95
CA SER A 31 -15.09 22.35 -13.74
C SER A 31 -13.66 21.96 -13.33
N GLY A 32 -12.82 22.98 -13.12
CA GLY A 32 -11.43 22.79 -12.72
C GLY A 32 -11.32 22.08 -11.37
N GLU A 33 -12.26 22.32 -10.46
CA GLU A 33 -12.34 21.67 -9.16
C GLU A 33 -12.63 20.17 -9.28
N LEU A 34 -13.54 19.77 -10.17
CA LEU A 34 -13.83 18.36 -10.41
C LEU A 34 -12.62 17.63 -11.01
N VAL A 35 -12.00 18.24 -12.03
CA VAL A 35 -10.80 17.70 -12.68
C VAL A 35 -9.64 17.56 -11.68
N PHE A 36 -9.42 18.59 -10.86
CA PHE A 36 -8.40 18.58 -9.81
C PHE A 36 -8.70 17.53 -8.73
N SER A 37 -9.96 17.35 -8.34
CA SER A 37 -10.36 16.35 -7.35
C SER A 37 -10.05 14.94 -7.84
N ILE A 38 -10.44 14.60 -9.06
CA ILE A 38 -10.16 13.28 -9.66
C ILE A 38 -8.66 13.06 -9.79
N GLY A 39 -7.94 14.08 -10.26
CA GLY A 39 -6.50 14.04 -10.42
C GLY A 39 -5.73 13.80 -9.12
N THR A 40 -6.07 14.55 -8.08
CA THR A 40 -5.45 14.40 -6.76
C THR A 40 -5.87 13.12 -6.05
N LEU A 41 -7.08 12.60 -6.29
CA LEU A 41 -7.49 11.27 -5.83
C LEU A 41 -6.55 10.19 -6.38
N LEU A 42 -6.37 10.14 -7.70
CA LEU A 42 -5.53 9.13 -8.36
C LEU A 42 -4.07 9.27 -7.92
N ALA A 43 -3.55 10.49 -7.83
CA ALA A 43 -2.21 10.75 -7.32
C ALA A 43 -2.07 10.30 -5.85
N GLY A 44 -3.08 10.52 -5.02
CA GLY A 44 -3.12 10.09 -3.62
C GLY A 44 -3.12 8.57 -3.47
N ILE A 45 -3.94 7.87 -4.25
CA ILE A 45 -3.99 6.39 -4.27
C ILE A 45 -2.62 5.83 -4.69
N ALA A 46 -2.06 6.29 -5.80
CA ALA A 46 -0.77 5.81 -6.29
C ALA A 46 0.37 6.06 -5.29
N THR A 47 0.41 7.27 -4.71
CA THR A 47 1.42 7.67 -3.73
C THR A 47 1.29 6.88 -2.42
N TRP A 48 0.06 6.63 -1.95
CA TRP A 48 -0.19 5.81 -0.76
C TRP A 48 0.26 4.37 -0.97
N VAL A 49 -0.21 3.72 -2.05
CA VAL A 49 0.08 2.31 -2.34
C VAL A 49 1.58 2.08 -2.50
N LEU A 50 2.25 2.92 -3.29
CA LEU A 50 3.70 2.81 -3.50
C LEU A 50 4.49 3.16 -2.25
N GLY A 51 4.03 4.15 -1.47
CA GLY A 51 4.64 4.48 -0.18
C GLY A 51 4.60 3.32 0.79
N VAL A 52 3.44 2.68 0.94
CA VAL A 52 3.27 1.47 1.76
C VAL A 52 4.14 0.33 1.27
N LEU A 53 4.19 0.08 -0.04
CA LEU A 53 4.94 -1.03 -0.64
C LEU A 53 6.45 -0.84 -0.50
N TRP A 54 6.94 0.38 -0.64
CA TRP A 54 8.38 0.63 -0.65
C TRP A 54 8.98 0.98 0.71
N ASN A 55 8.21 1.55 1.64
CA ASN A 55 8.66 1.84 3.01
C ASN A 55 8.35 0.71 4.00
N GLU A 56 7.95 -0.45 3.50
CA GLU A 56 7.74 -1.63 4.34
C GLU A 56 9.06 -2.12 4.93
N GLU A 57 9.05 -2.32 6.25
CA GLU A 57 10.18 -2.89 6.99
C GLU A 57 10.27 -4.38 6.71
N LYS A 58 11.46 -4.85 6.31
CA LYS A 58 11.71 -6.26 6.00
C LYS A 58 12.82 -6.78 6.88
N ILE A 59 12.60 -7.95 7.47
CA ILE A 59 13.63 -8.69 8.19
C ILE A 59 14.30 -9.61 7.17
N LEU A 60 15.58 -9.38 6.89
CA LEU A 60 16.38 -10.19 5.98
C LEU A 60 17.36 -11.02 6.81
N PHE A 61 17.49 -12.30 6.47
CA PHE A 61 18.51 -13.18 7.06
C PHE A 61 19.75 -13.14 6.18
N HIS A 62 20.90 -12.80 6.76
CA HIS A 62 22.19 -12.86 6.07
C HIS A 62 22.87 -14.20 6.41
N GLU A 63 23.13 -14.99 5.38
CA GLU A 63 23.67 -16.35 5.52
C GLU A 63 25.14 -16.37 5.94
N GLU A 64 25.92 -15.37 5.51
CA GLU A 64 27.36 -15.26 5.84
C GLU A 64 27.60 -14.97 7.33
N ASP A 65 26.81 -14.08 7.92
CA ASP A 65 26.96 -13.66 9.33
C ASP A 65 26.04 -14.42 10.28
N ASN A 66 25.09 -15.22 9.75
CA ASN A 66 24.05 -15.91 10.49
C ASN A 66 23.23 -14.96 11.41
N GLN A 67 23.00 -13.73 10.94
CA GLN A 67 22.30 -12.67 11.69
C GLN A 67 21.09 -12.13 10.91
N TYR A 68 20.08 -11.67 11.65
CA TYR A 68 18.90 -11.01 11.10
C TYR A 68 19.12 -9.50 11.05
N TYR A 69 18.97 -8.92 9.87
CA TYR A 69 19.04 -7.47 9.66
C TYR A 69 17.66 -6.90 9.39
N ARG A 70 17.34 -5.82 10.10
CA ARG A 70 16.12 -5.03 9.90
C ARG A 70 16.39 -4.01 8.81
N TYR A 71 15.95 -4.30 7.59
CA TYR A 71 16.07 -3.40 6.46
C TYR A 71 14.85 -2.48 6.40
N LYS A 72 15.07 -1.18 6.61
CA LYS A 72 14.05 -0.15 6.54
C LYS A 72 14.38 0.85 5.44
N ASN A 73 13.62 0.82 4.37
CA ASN A 73 13.66 1.85 3.35
C ASN A 73 13.03 3.15 3.88
N ASN A 74 13.73 4.27 3.68
CA ASN A 74 13.22 5.59 4.00
C ASN A 74 13.02 6.39 2.69
N HIS A 75 11.94 6.10 1.97
CA HIS A 75 11.52 6.93 0.84
C HIS A 75 10.62 8.06 1.34
N THR A 76 11.24 9.24 1.45
CA THR A 76 10.62 10.44 2.01
C THR A 76 10.71 11.60 1.04
N LEU A 77 9.70 12.46 1.06
CA LEU A 77 9.78 13.80 0.48
C LEU A 77 10.02 14.77 1.66
N PHE A 78 11.12 15.50 1.59
CA PHE A 78 11.75 16.25 2.69
C PHE A 78 12.10 15.34 3.88
N TRP A 79 11.13 15.05 4.73
CA TRP A 79 11.24 14.12 5.87
C TRP A 79 9.95 13.31 6.07
N ILE A 80 8.94 13.53 5.23
CA ILE A 80 7.64 12.91 5.35
C ILE A 80 7.64 11.63 4.50
N PRO A 81 7.38 10.45 5.09
CA PRO A 81 7.22 9.21 4.35
C PRO A 81 6.15 9.35 3.27
N MET A 82 6.44 8.81 2.10
CA MET A 82 5.60 8.92 0.91
C MET A 82 4.13 8.57 1.17
N GLN A 83 3.84 7.56 2.00
CA GLN A 83 2.46 7.20 2.35
C GLN A 83 1.67 8.39 2.92
N TYR A 84 2.24 9.18 3.83
CA TYR A 84 1.53 10.30 4.44
C TYR A 84 1.25 11.43 3.45
N ILE A 85 2.13 11.64 2.46
CA ILE A 85 1.87 12.56 1.36
C ILE A 85 0.67 12.09 0.53
N GLY A 86 0.53 10.78 0.30
CA GLY A 86 -0.66 10.20 -0.33
C GLY A 86 -1.95 10.53 0.42
N VAL A 87 -1.95 10.45 1.76
CA VAL A 87 -3.10 10.83 2.60
C VAL A 87 -3.47 12.30 2.40
N LEU A 88 -2.48 13.20 2.35
CA LEU A 88 -2.71 14.62 2.12
C LEU A 88 -3.40 14.87 0.78
N TYR A 89 -3.02 14.15 -0.28
CA TYR A 89 -3.67 14.26 -1.58
C TYR A 89 -5.10 13.72 -1.57
N LEU A 90 -5.36 12.61 -0.86
CA LEU A 90 -6.73 12.09 -0.68
C LEU A 90 -7.63 13.10 0.05
N ILE A 91 -7.12 13.74 1.11
CA ILE A 91 -7.84 14.79 1.82
C ILE A 91 -8.11 15.98 0.90
N SER A 92 -7.08 16.44 0.17
CA SER A 92 -7.22 17.53 -0.79
C SER A 92 -8.33 17.25 -1.81
N SER A 93 -8.38 16.03 -2.35
CA SER A 93 -9.41 15.59 -3.29
C SER A 93 -10.83 15.70 -2.70
N VAL A 94 -11.03 15.25 -1.46
CA VAL A 94 -12.34 15.35 -0.79
C VAL A 94 -12.73 16.80 -0.54
N VAL A 95 -11.78 17.63 -0.10
CA VAL A 95 -12.01 19.06 0.17
C VAL A 95 -12.39 19.82 -1.10
N THR A 96 -11.73 19.54 -2.24
CA THR A 96 -12.08 20.19 -3.50
C THR A 96 -13.39 19.66 -4.07
N MET A 97 -13.68 18.37 -3.92
CA MET A 97 -14.95 17.79 -4.36
C MET A 97 -16.13 18.34 -3.57
N TRP A 98 -15.96 18.64 -2.28
CA TRP A 98 -17.01 19.25 -1.45
C TRP A 98 -17.55 20.56 -2.04
N LYS A 99 -16.68 21.36 -2.69
CA LYS A 99 -17.08 22.61 -3.34
C LYS A 99 -17.96 22.39 -4.57
N VAL A 100 -17.87 21.22 -5.19
CA VAL A 100 -18.64 20.84 -6.39
C VAL A 100 -19.92 20.09 -6.00
N SER A 101 -19.81 19.09 -5.13
CA SER A 101 -20.93 18.24 -4.71
C SER A 101 -20.64 17.54 -3.39
N VAL A 102 -21.55 17.71 -2.42
CA VAL A 102 -21.48 17.04 -1.11
C VAL A 102 -21.58 15.51 -1.26
N TRP A 103 -22.48 15.02 -2.10
CA TRP A 103 -22.63 13.58 -2.35
C TRP A 103 -21.37 12.99 -3.01
N GLY A 104 -20.75 13.73 -3.92
CA GLY A 104 -19.47 13.33 -4.51
C GLY A 104 -18.35 13.25 -3.46
N ALA A 105 -18.30 14.22 -2.54
CA ALA A 105 -17.32 14.22 -1.44
C ALA A 105 -17.51 13.05 -0.48
N ILE A 106 -18.76 12.68 -0.17
CA ILE A 106 -19.08 11.48 0.63
C ILE A 106 -18.63 10.21 -0.11
N GLY A 107 -18.89 10.10 -1.41
CA GLY A 107 -18.42 8.95 -2.20
C GLY A 107 -16.89 8.84 -2.18
N LEU A 108 -16.18 9.95 -2.38
CA LEU A 108 -14.71 9.97 -2.34
C LEU A 108 -14.13 9.69 -0.96
N SER A 109 -14.78 10.13 0.11
CA SER A 109 -14.30 9.85 1.47
C SER A 109 -14.39 8.35 1.79
N ILE A 110 -15.45 7.68 1.36
CA ILE A 110 -15.57 6.22 1.47
C ILE A 110 -14.45 5.52 0.70
N ILE A 111 -14.19 5.93 -0.56
CA ILE A 111 -13.09 5.38 -1.36
C ILE A 111 -11.75 5.60 -0.68
N ALA A 112 -11.49 6.80 -0.17
CA ALA A 112 -10.25 7.12 0.54
C ALA A 112 -10.07 6.22 1.77
N VAL A 113 -11.12 6.03 2.57
CA VAL A 113 -11.09 5.11 3.72
C VAL A 113 -10.76 3.68 3.26
N ILE A 114 -11.44 3.15 2.24
CA ILE A 114 -11.16 1.81 1.70
C ILE A 114 -9.68 1.68 1.29
N VAL A 115 -9.13 2.68 0.61
CA VAL A 115 -7.72 2.69 0.17
C VAL A 115 -6.75 2.71 1.36
N LEU A 116 -7.04 3.48 2.40
CA LEU A 116 -6.21 3.53 3.61
C LEU A 116 -6.22 2.20 4.37
N PHE A 117 -7.38 1.52 4.40
CA PHE A 117 -7.52 0.23 5.06
C PHE A 117 -7.13 -0.96 4.19
N PHE A 118 -6.90 -0.77 2.88
CA PHE A 118 -6.54 -1.85 1.94
C PHE A 118 -5.33 -2.67 2.41
N LYS A 119 -4.29 -2.00 2.95
CA LYS A 119 -3.13 -2.72 3.49
C LYS A 119 -3.52 -3.68 4.61
N LYS A 120 -4.29 -3.17 5.58
CA LYS A 120 -4.73 -3.94 6.74
C LYS A 120 -5.56 -5.16 6.33
N ILE A 121 -6.41 -5.01 5.32
CA ILE A 121 -7.22 -6.10 4.75
C ILE A 121 -6.32 -7.15 4.09
N LYS A 122 -5.36 -6.71 3.26
CA LYS A 122 -4.43 -7.62 2.58
C LYS A 122 -3.57 -8.39 3.58
N ASP A 123 -3.08 -7.73 4.63
CA ASP A 123 -2.23 -8.35 5.64
C ASP A 123 -3.02 -9.39 6.47
N SER A 124 -4.31 -9.16 6.75
CA SER A 124 -5.14 -10.16 7.43
C SER A 124 -5.38 -11.41 6.59
N ASP A 125 -5.57 -11.25 5.28
CA ASP A 125 -5.77 -12.40 4.38
C ASP A 125 -4.47 -13.19 4.21
N LEU A 126 -3.32 -12.50 4.12
CA LEU A 126 -2.02 -13.15 3.98
C LEU A 126 -1.67 -13.99 5.22
N PHE A 127 -1.98 -13.48 6.42
CA PHE A 127 -1.78 -14.19 7.68
C PHE A 127 -2.62 -15.47 7.74
N SER A 128 -3.88 -15.40 7.29
CA SER A 128 -4.76 -16.58 7.19
C SER A 128 -4.20 -17.67 6.27
N LEU A 129 -3.61 -17.29 5.13
CA LEU A 129 -3.01 -18.25 4.20
C LEU A 129 -1.71 -18.86 4.72
N ALA A 130 -0.86 -18.07 5.37
CA ALA A 130 0.39 -18.53 5.97
C ALA A 130 0.12 -19.54 7.09
N ASP A 131 -0.81 -19.22 8.00
CA ASP A 131 -1.24 -20.12 9.07
C ASP A 131 -1.83 -21.42 8.50
N LYS A 132 -2.70 -21.33 7.49
CA LYS A 132 -3.28 -22.52 6.85
C LYS A 132 -2.20 -23.43 6.27
N LYS A 133 -1.19 -22.87 5.59
CA LYS A 133 -0.08 -23.65 5.03
C LYS A 133 0.77 -24.31 6.12
N GLN A 134 1.04 -23.60 7.21
CA GLN A 134 1.78 -24.15 8.35
C GLN A 134 1.01 -25.29 9.01
N ILE A 135 -0.29 -25.14 9.21
CA ILE A 135 -1.17 -26.17 9.77
C ILE A 135 -1.16 -27.44 8.89
N VAL A 136 -1.35 -27.30 7.57
CA VAL A 136 -1.33 -28.44 6.63
C VAL A 136 0.04 -29.15 6.68
N SER A 137 1.15 -28.41 6.65
CA SER A 137 2.49 -29.02 6.72
C SER A 137 2.75 -29.78 8.03
N LYS A 138 2.10 -29.37 9.13
CA LYS A 138 2.21 -30.02 10.43
C LYS A 138 1.44 -31.34 10.43
N PHE A 139 0.25 -31.37 9.81
CA PHE A 139 -0.53 -32.60 9.64
C PHE A 139 0.17 -33.62 8.73
N ASP A 140 0.71 -33.19 7.58
CA ASP A 140 1.51 -34.06 6.69
C ASP A 140 2.71 -34.71 7.41
N LYS A 141 3.34 -33.98 8.34
CA LYS A 141 4.44 -34.52 9.15
C LYS A 141 3.96 -35.56 10.16
N ILE A 142 2.80 -35.35 10.78
CA ILE A 142 2.23 -36.30 11.76
C ILE A 142 1.82 -37.59 11.05
N GLU A 143 1.15 -37.49 9.90
CA GLU A 143 0.71 -38.65 9.10
C GLU A 143 1.91 -39.52 8.68
N LYS A 144 3.01 -38.92 8.24
CA LYS A 144 4.26 -39.65 7.91
C LYS A 144 4.95 -40.30 9.11
N VAL A 145 4.75 -39.77 10.32
CA VAL A 145 5.29 -40.38 11.54
C VAL A 145 4.44 -41.59 11.93
N GLU A 146 3.11 -41.47 11.90
CA GLU A 146 2.19 -42.58 12.18
C GLU A 146 2.34 -43.72 11.17
N GLU A 147 2.51 -43.42 9.88
CA GLU A 147 2.75 -44.43 8.84
C GLU A 147 4.03 -45.24 9.14
N ASN A 148 5.12 -44.56 9.52
CA ASN A 148 6.36 -45.22 9.89
C ASN A 148 6.22 -46.09 11.15
N GLU A 149 5.51 -45.64 12.19
CA GLU A 149 5.29 -46.43 13.40
C GLU A 149 4.46 -47.69 13.12
N SER A 150 3.47 -47.62 12.24
CA SER A 150 2.63 -48.77 11.85
C SER A 150 3.44 -49.87 11.16
N ILE A 151 4.47 -49.50 10.38
CA ILE A 151 5.39 -50.43 9.71
C ILE A 151 6.24 -51.19 10.73
N TRP A 152 6.62 -50.56 11.84
CA TRP A 152 7.40 -51.19 12.89
C TRP A 152 6.61 -52.18 13.74
N GLN A 153 5.30 -51.97 13.94
CA GLN A 153 4.47 -52.88 14.74
C GLN A 153 4.08 -54.18 14.00
N ASN A 154 4.17 -54.21 12.67
CA ASN A 154 3.86 -55.38 11.84
C ASN A 154 5.09 -56.23 11.46
N ARG A 155 6.27 -55.93 12.00
CA ARG A 155 7.49 -56.75 11.88
C ARG A 155 7.76 -57.52 13.17
#